data_AF-A0A3E0HQ06-F1
#
_entry.id   AF-A0A3E0HQ06-F1
#
_cell.length_a   1.000
_cell.length_b   1.000
_cell.length_c   1.000
_cell.angle_alpha   90.00
_cell.angle_beta   90.00
_cell.angle_gamma   90.00
#
_symmetry.space_group_name_H-M   'P 1'
#
loop_
_entity.id
_entity.type
_entity.pdbx_description
1 polymer ?
#
loop_
_entity_poly.entity_id
_entity_poly.type
_entity_poly.pdbx_seq_one_letter_code
_entity_poly.pdbx_strand_id
1 'polypeptide(L)'
;MKLRNLLATLPVLELLLAGASVVAPTAAHAASTLGGPITRSEVISRAQYWVDNQPGPYDPNVTSAGPGGDGTYRHDCSGYVSMALHLAADPNTEGLPGYAVQIDRADLKPGDFLDRSAGIYPGDGHTFLFDHWDDGNGNFSYYSFGSTPVRHLHTNINNGSLDGHPNNSYIAYRYKNIRDDGPAPTIAGHRMVTAASADGRLEAFASGGDQIYHTYQTSVNGPWAPWAAIGGPGGAHLAIAPAGDGRLELFAINNDVAEHLYQVAVNGGWSNWETSFGGGGYDIAVGRNKSGRLEVVASNGGGVWHKYQSPETPGYWSGWSPMTDPTGNSGPGNSRLVATTSGDGRIEVFAINDGVFEHVYQTATDGGWSNWEANFGGGGYDIAVGRNKSGRLEVVASNGGGIWHKYNSDDPSHWSGWSEMTDAGGHSGPGNARLAAANAPDGRIEVFAINGSVAQHVYQTASDGGWSNWETDFGGGGTDVAVGADQNGTLVVLGSNPGGVYQKSQTPGGSAPWSGWSLVGPNGPGI
;
A
#
# COMPACT_ATOMS: atom_id res chain seq x y z
N MET A 1 -17.84 37.19 -56.50
CA MET A 1 -18.49 38.17 -55.61
C MET A 1 -18.10 37.80 -54.19
N LYS A 2 -17.40 38.71 -53.49
CA LYS A 2 -16.70 38.49 -52.21
C LYS A 2 -17.69 38.21 -51.07
N LEU A 3 -17.42 37.20 -50.22
CA LEU A 3 -17.92 37.22 -48.84
C LEU A 3 -16.75 37.47 -47.90
N ARG A 4 -16.97 38.45 -47.00
CA ARG A 4 -16.00 39.13 -46.16
C ARG A 4 -15.89 38.45 -44.80
N ASN A 5 -14.66 38.40 -44.29
CA ASN A 5 -14.29 38.14 -42.91
C ASN A 5 -15.08 39.00 -41.92
N LEU A 6 -15.53 38.40 -40.82
CA LEU A 6 -15.66 39.07 -39.53
C LEU A 6 -14.80 38.29 -38.52
N LEU A 7 -13.66 38.86 -38.16
CA LEU A 7 -12.99 38.54 -36.89
C LEU A 7 -13.74 39.28 -35.78
N ALA A 8 -14.22 38.53 -34.79
CA ALA A 8 -14.61 39.08 -33.50
C ALA A 8 -13.51 38.71 -32.49
N THR A 9 -12.81 39.73 -32.01
CA THR A 9 -11.83 39.69 -30.93
C THR A 9 -12.52 39.40 -29.60
N LEU A 10 -12.16 38.29 -28.95
CA LEU A 10 -12.48 38.02 -27.54
C LEU A 10 -11.32 38.51 -26.66
N PRO A 11 -11.57 39.19 -25.53
CA PRO A 11 -10.53 39.63 -24.63
C PRO A 11 -9.95 38.45 -23.83
N VAL A 12 -8.62 38.40 -23.75
CA VAL A 12 -7.88 37.52 -22.83
C VAL A 12 -8.13 38.03 -21.41
N LEU A 13 -8.83 37.25 -20.61
CA LEU A 13 -8.95 37.47 -19.17
C LEU A 13 -7.82 36.70 -18.49
N GLU A 14 -6.68 37.35 -18.26
CA GLU A 14 -5.64 36.81 -17.38
C GLU A 14 -6.15 36.81 -15.95
N LEU A 15 -6.64 35.65 -15.51
CA LEU A 15 -6.95 35.41 -14.11
C LEU A 15 -5.63 35.03 -13.41
N LEU A 16 -5.04 35.98 -12.67
CA LEU A 16 -3.99 35.67 -11.69
C LEU A 16 -4.59 34.74 -10.63
N LEU A 17 -4.34 33.42 -10.74
CA LEU A 17 -4.50 32.52 -9.60
C LEU A 17 -3.31 32.74 -8.66
N ALA A 18 -3.54 33.49 -7.59
CA ALA A 18 -2.71 33.40 -6.40
C ALA A 18 -2.77 31.95 -5.89
N GLY A 19 -1.62 31.28 -5.83
CA GLY A 19 -1.50 29.92 -5.32
C GLY A 19 -1.92 29.86 -3.86
N ALA A 20 -3.14 29.41 -3.60
CA ALA A 20 -3.54 28.94 -2.30
C ALA A 20 -3.06 27.49 -2.19
N SER A 21 -2.00 27.28 -1.39
CA SER A 21 -1.58 25.97 -0.95
C SER A 21 -2.71 25.35 -0.13
N VAL A 22 -3.51 24.49 -0.76
CA VAL A 22 -4.52 23.71 -0.05
C VAL A 22 -3.79 22.53 0.57
N VAL A 23 -3.47 22.63 1.86
CA VAL A 23 -3.03 21.48 2.66
C VAL A 23 -4.27 20.59 2.83
N ALA A 24 -4.23 19.40 2.23
CA ALA A 24 -5.27 18.38 2.40
C ALA A 24 -5.07 17.66 3.75
N PRO A 25 -6.15 17.27 4.44
CA PRO A 25 -6.07 16.77 5.80
C PRO A 25 -5.59 15.31 5.89
N THR A 26 -4.71 15.05 6.84
CA THR A 26 -4.40 13.73 7.39
C THR A 26 -5.51 13.24 8.33
N ALA A 27 -5.90 11.97 8.17
CA ALA A 27 -6.00 10.97 9.24
C ALA A 27 -6.39 9.60 8.68
N ALA A 28 -5.43 8.68 8.66
CA ALA A 28 -5.71 7.25 8.85
C ALA A 28 -5.85 7.03 10.37
N HIS A 29 -6.97 6.48 10.84
CA HIS A 29 -7.20 6.23 12.28
C HIS A 29 -6.59 4.93 12.78
N ALA A 30 -6.30 4.93 14.09
CA ALA A 30 -5.28 4.19 14.82
C ALA A 30 -5.37 2.65 14.75
N ALA A 31 -4.21 2.03 14.46
CA ALA A 31 -4.00 0.59 14.66
C ALA A 31 -3.62 0.27 16.12
N SER A 32 -3.14 1.25 16.90
CA SER A 32 -2.79 1.07 18.30
C SER A 32 -3.99 1.18 19.24
N THR A 33 -3.93 0.50 20.38
CA THR A 33 -4.89 0.68 21.48
C THR A 33 -4.41 1.76 22.45
N LEU A 34 -5.36 2.42 23.12
CA LEU A 34 -5.09 3.49 24.08
C LEU A 34 -4.10 3.05 25.18
N GLY A 35 -2.92 3.69 25.24
CA GLY A 35 -1.81 3.38 26.15
C GLY A 35 -0.97 2.15 25.75
N GLY A 36 -1.34 1.46 24.67
CA GLY A 36 -0.64 0.30 24.14
C GLY A 36 0.66 0.62 23.38
N PRO A 37 1.29 -0.40 22.78
CA PRO A 37 2.36 -0.20 21.81
C PRO A 37 1.87 0.58 20.59
N ILE A 38 2.69 1.51 20.11
CA ILE A 38 2.40 2.39 18.97
C ILE A 38 3.64 2.52 18.09
N THR A 39 3.47 2.58 16.77
CA THR A 39 4.58 2.77 15.83
C THR A 39 4.92 4.25 15.66
N ARG A 40 6.11 4.58 15.15
CA ARG A 40 6.50 5.98 14.93
C ARG A 40 5.63 6.64 13.87
N SER A 41 5.36 5.94 12.77
CA SER A 41 4.48 6.43 11.69
C SER A 41 3.09 6.79 12.20
N GLU A 42 2.51 5.98 13.10
CA GLU A 42 1.22 6.28 13.72
C GLU A 42 1.31 7.52 14.62
N VAL A 43 2.35 7.66 15.44
CA VAL A 43 2.55 8.86 16.27
C VAL A 43 2.58 10.15 15.41
N ILE A 44 3.29 10.13 14.28
CA ILE A 44 3.37 11.28 13.37
C ILE A 44 2.02 11.56 12.70
N SER A 45 1.30 10.53 12.24
CA SER A 45 -0.06 10.67 11.68
C SER A 45 -1.01 11.32 12.69
N ARG A 46 -0.97 10.87 13.96
CA ARG A 46 -1.78 11.44 15.04
C ARG A 46 -1.43 12.89 15.33
N ALA A 47 -0.14 13.24 15.31
CA ALA A 47 0.32 14.62 15.47
C ALA A 47 -0.20 15.53 14.34
N GLN A 48 -0.05 15.09 13.09
CA GLN A 48 -0.49 15.84 11.91
C GLN A 48 -2.02 16.03 11.89
N TYR A 49 -2.80 15.07 12.40
CA TYR A 49 -4.26 15.20 12.48
C TYR A 49 -4.72 16.46 13.21
N TRP A 50 -4.14 16.82 14.35
CA TRP A 50 -4.50 18.07 15.06
C TRP A 50 -3.91 19.33 14.40
N VAL A 51 -2.83 19.22 13.62
CA VAL A 51 -2.37 20.33 12.76
C VAL A 51 -3.41 20.61 11.67
N ASP A 52 -3.98 19.57 11.08
CA ASP A 52 -4.89 19.74 9.94
C ASP A 52 -6.32 20.09 10.39
N ASN A 53 -6.76 19.50 11.50
CA ASN A 53 -8.15 19.61 11.96
C ASN A 53 -8.35 20.63 13.09
N GLN A 54 -7.26 21.12 13.69
CA GLN A 54 -7.24 22.13 14.75
C GLN A 54 -8.26 21.87 15.89
N PRO A 55 -7.83 21.32 17.04
CA PRO A 55 -8.74 20.88 18.10
C PRO A 55 -9.52 22.02 18.78
N GLY A 56 -9.07 23.27 18.62
CA GLY A 56 -9.63 24.46 19.26
C GLY A 56 -8.54 25.41 19.76
N PRO A 57 -8.93 26.48 20.48
CA PRO A 57 -7.99 27.38 21.15
C PRO A 57 -7.15 26.65 22.21
N TYR A 58 -5.93 27.14 22.47
CA TYR A 58 -5.08 26.66 23.56
C TYR A 58 -5.75 27.01 24.89
N ASP A 59 -6.20 25.98 25.60
CA ASP A 59 -6.81 26.08 26.93
C ASP A 59 -6.65 24.73 27.66
N PRO A 60 -5.81 24.64 28.71
CA PRO A 60 -5.62 23.40 29.45
C PRO A 60 -6.88 22.94 30.21
N ASN A 61 -7.97 23.70 30.22
CA ASN A 61 -9.24 23.28 30.82
C ASN A 61 -10.21 22.68 29.80
N VAL A 62 -9.85 22.68 28.50
CA VAL A 62 -10.67 22.15 27.41
C VAL A 62 -9.98 20.93 26.82
N THR A 63 -10.78 19.96 26.39
CA THR A 63 -10.30 18.74 25.75
C THR A 63 -10.96 18.50 24.41
N SER A 64 -10.24 17.82 23.51
CA SER A 64 -10.78 17.28 22.26
C SER A 64 -10.39 15.82 22.12
N ALA A 65 -11.17 15.11 21.31
CA ALA A 65 -10.86 13.73 20.97
C ALA A 65 -9.58 13.65 20.14
N GLY A 66 -8.88 12.53 20.29
CA GLY A 66 -7.84 12.15 19.36
C GLY A 66 -8.41 11.75 18.00
N PRO A 67 -7.52 11.39 17.07
CA PRO A 67 -7.89 10.78 15.81
C PRO A 67 -8.96 9.67 15.99
N GLY A 68 -10.15 9.83 15.42
CA GLY A 68 -11.12 8.73 15.27
C GLY A 68 -12.08 8.63 16.44
N GLY A 69 -12.09 9.67 17.28
CA GLY A 69 -12.82 9.65 18.54
C GLY A 69 -12.11 8.87 19.64
N ASP A 70 -10.81 8.54 19.47
CA ASP A 70 -10.04 7.78 20.45
C ASP A 70 -9.43 8.68 21.54
N GLY A 71 -9.72 8.36 22.80
CA GLY A 71 -9.27 9.15 23.94
C GLY A 71 -9.75 10.61 23.96
N THR A 72 -9.31 11.34 24.97
CA THR A 72 -9.68 12.74 25.21
C THR A 72 -8.48 13.45 25.81
N TYR A 73 -8.02 14.54 25.17
CA TYR A 73 -6.75 15.19 25.51
C TYR A 73 -6.90 16.70 25.61
N ARG A 74 -6.17 17.33 26.55
CA ARG A 74 -6.18 18.78 26.76
C ARG A 74 -5.67 19.57 25.55
N HIS A 75 -6.20 20.79 25.40
CA HIS A 75 -5.70 21.77 24.43
C HIS A 75 -4.47 22.52 24.98
N ASP A 76 -3.42 21.76 25.30
CA ASP A 76 -2.13 22.32 25.66
C ASP A 76 -0.97 21.52 25.04
N CYS A 77 0.26 21.97 25.24
CA CYS A 77 1.45 21.35 24.66
C CYS A 77 1.61 19.88 25.08
N SER A 78 1.33 19.56 26.36
CA SER A 78 1.44 18.22 26.92
C SER A 78 0.28 17.31 26.54
N GLY A 79 -0.93 17.85 26.41
CA GLY A 79 -2.10 17.14 25.92
C GLY A 79 -1.95 16.79 24.45
N TYR A 80 -1.33 17.66 23.65
CA TYR A 80 -1.02 17.37 22.26
C TYR A 80 -0.01 16.22 22.09
N VAL A 81 1.10 16.24 22.85
CA VAL A 81 2.05 15.11 22.83
C VAL A 81 1.41 13.83 23.36
N SER A 82 0.57 13.92 24.39
CA SER A 82 -0.19 12.77 24.92
C SER A 82 -1.15 12.18 23.88
N MET A 83 -1.80 13.03 23.09
CA MET A 83 -2.65 12.65 21.97
C MET A 83 -1.86 11.92 20.88
N ALA A 84 -0.73 12.49 20.46
CA ALA A 84 0.13 11.90 19.44
C ALA A 84 0.68 10.53 19.87
N LEU A 85 1.03 10.37 21.16
CA LEU A 85 1.52 9.11 21.74
C LEU A 85 0.39 8.10 22.09
N HIS A 86 -0.87 8.48 21.86
CA HIS A 86 -2.06 7.68 22.18
C HIS A 86 -2.09 7.24 23.66
N LEU A 87 -1.73 8.13 24.58
CA LEU A 87 -1.67 7.79 26.01
C LEU A 87 -3.08 7.63 26.62
N ALA A 88 -3.25 6.62 27.48
CA ALA A 88 -4.47 6.47 28.28
C ALA A 88 -4.64 7.53 29.38
N ALA A 89 -3.56 8.24 29.70
CA ALA A 89 -3.53 9.33 30.65
C ALA A 89 -3.14 10.61 29.93
N ASP A 90 -3.46 11.76 30.54
CA ASP A 90 -3.14 13.07 30.00
C ASP A 90 -2.23 13.81 31.00
N PRO A 91 -0.93 13.46 31.11
CA PRO A 91 -0.01 14.12 32.03
C PRO A 91 0.35 15.54 31.56
N ASN A 92 0.77 16.39 32.51
CA ASN A 92 1.43 17.67 32.17
C ASN A 92 2.94 17.43 31.91
N THR A 93 3.70 18.48 31.60
CA THR A 93 5.16 18.40 31.38
C THR A 93 5.98 17.96 32.61
N GLU A 94 5.39 17.94 33.82
CA GLU A 94 6.02 17.30 34.98
C GLU A 94 5.85 15.78 34.98
N GLY A 95 4.65 15.30 34.61
CA GLY A 95 4.32 13.87 34.60
C GLY A 95 4.70 13.12 33.32
N LEU A 96 4.81 13.82 32.18
CA LEU A 96 5.04 13.23 30.86
C LEU A 96 6.34 12.39 30.79
N PRO A 97 7.48 12.81 31.39
CA PRO A 97 8.69 11.99 31.46
C PRO A 97 8.48 10.61 32.11
N GLY A 98 7.47 10.44 32.99
CA GLY A 98 7.14 9.16 33.61
C GLY A 98 6.75 8.05 32.61
N TYR A 99 6.33 8.42 31.40
CA TYR A 99 5.93 7.51 30.33
C TYR A 99 7.06 7.20 29.34
N ALA A 100 8.21 7.85 29.48
CA ALA A 100 9.29 7.80 28.51
C ALA A 100 10.63 7.39 29.16
N VAL A 101 11.62 7.13 28.31
CA VAL A 101 13.02 7.03 28.68
C VAL A 101 13.75 8.25 28.15
N GLN A 102 14.66 8.82 28.92
CA GLN A 102 15.52 9.89 28.46
C GLN A 102 16.49 9.35 27.39
N ILE A 103 16.71 10.12 26.34
CA ILE A 103 17.63 9.79 25.24
C ILE A 103 18.61 10.93 24.98
N ASP A 104 19.71 10.64 24.29
CA ASP A 104 20.57 11.67 23.73
C ASP A 104 19.86 12.37 22.57
N ARG A 105 20.06 13.68 22.44
CA ARG A 105 19.42 14.48 21.38
C ARG A 105 19.86 14.06 19.98
N ALA A 106 21.06 13.50 19.84
CA ALA A 106 21.54 12.97 18.57
C ALA A 106 20.76 11.70 18.14
N ASP A 107 20.11 11.03 19.09
CA ASP A 107 19.33 9.81 18.83
C ASP A 107 17.85 10.09 18.55
N LEU A 108 17.45 11.36 18.45
CA LEU A 108 16.07 11.75 18.12
C LEU A 108 15.61 11.06 16.83
N LYS A 109 14.45 10.43 16.92
CA LYS A 109 13.72 9.76 15.84
C LYS A 109 12.25 10.24 15.85
N PRO A 110 11.52 10.09 14.73
CA PRO A 110 10.12 10.52 14.65
C PRO A 110 9.27 9.99 15.81
N GLY A 111 8.48 10.87 16.43
CA GLY A 111 7.63 10.55 17.57
C GLY A 111 8.31 10.57 18.94
N ASP A 112 9.61 10.88 19.01
CA ASP A 112 10.26 11.31 20.25
C ASP A 112 9.84 12.75 20.59
N PHE A 113 10.04 13.21 21.83
CA PHE A 113 9.66 14.57 22.23
C PHE A 113 10.74 15.26 23.06
N LEU A 114 10.77 16.58 23.01
CA LEU A 114 11.61 17.41 23.87
C LEU A 114 10.74 18.08 24.92
N ASP A 115 11.04 17.81 26.19
CA ASP A 115 10.27 18.31 27.32
C ASP A 115 11.10 19.26 28.19
N ARG A 116 10.49 20.41 28.48
CA ARG A 116 10.90 21.37 29.50
C ARG A 116 9.92 21.24 30.66
N SER A 117 10.34 20.51 31.67
CA SER A 117 9.45 20.08 32.74
C SER A 117 8.95 21.21 33.63
N ALA A 118 7.63 21.27 33.86
CA ALA A 118 7.01 22.21 34.81
C ALA A 118 7.47 22.00 36.27
N GLY A 119 7.98 20.82 36.63
CA GLY A 119 8.55 20.59 37.97
C GLY A 119 9.86 21.36 38.21
N ILE A 120 10.60 21.68 37.14
CA ILE A 120 11.81 22.51 37.18
C ILE A 120 11.48 23.98 36.92
N TYR A 121 10.48 24.23 36.06
CA TYR A 121 10.04 25.56 35.68
C TYR A 121 8.54 25.76 35.88
N PRO A 122 8.10 25.99 37.13
CA PRO A 122 6.67 26.08 37.47
C PRO A 122 5.94 27.15 36.67
N GLY A 123 4.81 26.78 36.06
CA GLY A 123 3.97 27.68 35.27
C GLY A 123 4.51 28.02 33.87
N ASP A 124 5.65 27.46 33.48
CA ASP A 124 6.33 27.77 32.21
C ASP A 124 6.79 26.50 31.46
N GLY A 125 6.43 25.31 31.95
CA GLY A 125 6.80 24.05 31.30
C GLY A 125 6.25 23.96 29.87
N HIS A 126 7.02 23.38 28.97
CA HIS A 126 6.66 23.28 27.54
C HIS A 126 7.19 21.98 26.92
N THR A 127 6.48 21.42 25.95
CA THR A 127 6.89 20.21 25.23
C THR A 127 6.45 20.24 23.78
N PHE A 128 7.22 19.59 22.92
CA PHE A 128 6.91 19.46 21.50
C PHE A 128 7.43 18.13 20.95
N LEU A 129 6.79 17.65 19.88
CA LEU A 129 7.07 16.35 19.27
C LEU A 129 8.05 16.52 18.10
N PHE A 130 9.11 15.73 18.09
CA PHE A 130 10.07 15.67 17.00
C PHE A 130 9.49 14.88 15.82
N ASP A 131 9.56 15.45 14.61
CA ASP A 131 9.17 14.78 13.38
C ASP A 131 10.39 14.13 12.71
N HIS A 132 11.24 14.91 12.05
CA HIS A 132 12.43 14.37 11.37
C HIS A 132 13.57 15.38 11.32
N TRP A 133 14.79 14.88 11.10
CA TRP A 133 15.93 15.72 10.74
C TRP A 133 15.80 16.14 9.28
N ASP A 134 15.80 17.44 9.03
CA ASP A 134 15.76 18.01 7.68
C ASP A 134 17.09 17.80 6.98
N ASP A 135 18.20 17.80 7.75
CA ASP A 135 19.55 17.59 7.25
C ASP A 135 20.54 17.11 8.34
N GLY A 136 21.79 16.85 7.93
CA GLY A 136 22.89 16.49 8.83
C GLY A 136 23.51 17.65 9.61
N ASN A 137 23.00 18.88 9.46
CA ASN A 137 23.50 20.08 10.17
C ASN A 137 22.62 20.44 11.38
N GLY A 138 21.70 19.56 11.74
CA GLY A 138 20.84 19.71 12.90
C GLY A 138 19.59 20.55 12.64
N ASN A 139 19.23 20.82 11.38
CA ASN A 139 17.89 21.34 11.06
C ASN A 139 16.88 20.22 11.23
N PHE A 140 15.72 20.52 11.82
CA PHE A 140 14.67 19.53 12.05
C PHE A 140 13.27 20.14 12.04
N SER A 141 12.32 19.30 11.63
CA SER A 141 10.89 19.53 11.65
C SER A 141 10.28 19.02 12.97
N TYR A 142 9.30 19.75 13.50
CA TYR A 142 8.65 19.41 14.76
C TYR A 142 7.21 19.94 14.86
N TYR A 143 6.42 19.26 15.66
CA TYR A 143 5.04 19.61 15.93
C TYR A 143 4.87 20.25 17.31
N SER A 144 4.13 21.35 17.39
CA SER A 144 3.89 22.06 18.64
C SER A 144 2.47 22.59 18.77
N PHE A 145 1.93 22.43 19.98
CA PHE A 145 0.76 23.17 20.45
C PHE A 145 1.14 24.09 21.62
N GLY A 146 2.20 24.90 21.49
CA GLY A 146 2.56 25.92 22.50
C GLY A 146 1.69 27.18 22.48
N SER A 147 0.82 27.32 21.47
CA SER A 147 -0.14 28.42 21.28
C SER A 147 -1.13 28.02 20.19
N THR A 148 -2.28 28.68 20.06
CA THR A 148 -3.15 28.51 18.88
C THR A 148 -2.56 29.21 17.64
N PRO A 149 -2.59 28.58 16.46
CA PRO A 149 -3.02 27.21 16.15
C PRO A 149 -1.96 26.16 16.49
N VAL A 150 -2.32 24.86 16.47
CA VAL A 150 -1.34 23.75 16.43
C VAL A 150 -0.52 23.90 15.16
N ARG A 151 0.81 23.78 15.23
CA ARG A 151 1.71 24.03 14.10
C ARG A 151 2.70 22.90 13.87
N HIS A 152 3.04 22.70 12.60
CA HIS A 152 4.24 22.02 12.16
C HIS A 152 5.29 23.08 11.79
N LEU A 153 6.48 23.00 12.36
CA LEU A 153 7.50 24.06 12.34
C LEU A 153 8.88 23.47 12.05
N HIS A 154 9.81 24.32 11.63
CA HIS A 154 11.21 23.98 11.39
C HIS A 154 12.12 24.83 12.27
N THR A 155 13.20 24.24 12.78
CA THR A 155 14.24 24.95 13.54
C THR A 155 15.59 24.23 13.43
N ASN A 156 16.61 24.72 14.13
CA ASN A 156 17.89 24.04 14.24
C ASN A 156 18.18 23.69 15.71
N ILE A 157 18.63 22.47 15.97
CA ILE A 157 18.92 21.94 17.32
C ILE A 157 19.99 22.74 18.05
N ASN A 158 20.80 23.52 17.33
CA ASN A 158 21.86 24.36 17.88
C ASN A 158 21.41 25.80 18.19
N ASN A 159 20.16 26.17 17.88
CA ASN A 159 19.64 27.51 18.17
C ASN A 159 19.64 27.80 19.68
N GLY A 160 19.82 29.06 20.09
CA GLY A 160 19.78 29.42 21.51
C GLY A 160 18.42 29.22 22.18
N SER A 161 17.35 29.16 21.38
CA SER A 161 15.98 28.89 21.81
C SER A 161 15.32 27.87 20.88
N LEU A 162 14.50 27.00 21.47
CA LEU A 162 13.59 26.10 20.77
C LEU A 162 12.16 26.41 21.22
N ASP A 163 11.29 26.62 20.24
CA ASP A 163 9.87 26.90 20.43
C ASP A 163 9.52 27.94 21.53
N GLY A 164 10.31 29.02 21.59
CA GLY A 164 10.09 30.15 22.50
C GLY A 164 10.82 30.06 23.85
N HIS A 165 11.49 28.94 24.16
CA HIS A 165 12.20 28.76 25.44
C HIS A 165 13.69 28.48 25.24
N PRO A 166 14.55 28.70 26.27
CA PRO A 166 15.98 28.41 26.18
C PRO A 166 16.25 26.96 25.79
N ASN A 167 17.08 26.75 24.77
CA ASN A 167 17.33 25.42 24.22
C ASN A 167 17.86 24.42 25.29
N ASN A 168 18.76 24.88 26.15
CA ASN A 168 19.35 24.09 27.22
C ASN A 168 18.36 23.66 28.33
N SER A 169 17.11 24.13 28.29
CA SER A 169 16.07 23.75 29.24
C SER A 169 15.29 22.49 28.85
N TYR A 170 15.46 21.99 27.63
CA TYR A 170 14.81 20.78 27.14
C TYR A 170 15.62 19.50 27.39
N ILE A 171 14.92 18.42 27.69
CA ILE A 171 15.47 17.06 27.73
C ILE A 171 14.73 16.23 26.67
N ALA A 172 15.47 15.41 25.92
CA ALA A 172 14.88 14.54 24.90
C ALA A 172 14.41 13.22 25.52
N TYR A 173 13.22 12.78 25.11
CA TYR A 173 12.55 11.61 25.63
C TYR A 173 11.97 10.75 24.51
N ARG A 174 12.04 9.43 24.71
CA ARG A 174 11.42 8.42 23.86
C ARG A 174 10.36 7.66 24.63
N TYR A 175 9.13 7.62 24.14
CA TYR A 175 8.02 6.93 24.80
C TYR A 175 8.32 5.42 25.01
N LYS A 176 8.00 4.86 26.19
CA LYS A 176 8.36 3.48 26.56
C LYS A 176 7.73 2.42 25.68
N ASN A 177 6.53 2.67 25.15
CA ASN A 177 5.80 1.72 24.31
C ASN A 177 5.94 2.04 22.81
N ILE A 178 6.77 3.02 22.43
CA ILE A 178 7.01 3.28 21.01
C ILE A 178 7.79 2.12 20.41
N ARG A 179 7.35 1.69 19.23
CA ARG A 179 8.08 0.76 18.38
C ARG A 179 8.64 1.56 17.24
N ASP A 180 9.90 1.32 16.91
CA ASP A 180 10.37 1.67 15.57
C ASP A 180 9.38 1.00 14.61
N ASP A 181 9.03 1.71 13.53
CA ASP A 181 8.39 1.03 12.42
C ASP A 181 9.26 -0.20 12.09
N GLY A 182 8.64 -1.29 11.61
CA GLY A 182 9.43 -2.25 10.82
C GLY A 182 10.24 -1.51 9.76
N PRO A 183 11.25 -2.12 9.12
CA PRO A 183 11.95 -1.47 8.00
C PRO A 183 10.91 -0.73 7.16
N ALA A 184 11.11 0.59 7.01
CA ALA A 184 10.15 1.54 6.41
C ALA A 184 9.44 0.83 5.27
N PRO A 185 8.10 0.97 5.09
CA PRO A 185 7.37 0.18 4.11
C PRO A 185 8.19 0.16 2.83
N THR A 186 8.82 -0.98 2.57
CA THR A 186 9.51 -1.24 1.32
C THR A 186 8.39 -1.10 0.32
N ILE A 187 8.45 0.01 -0.43
CA ILE A 187 7.72 0.37 -1.63
C ILE A 187 6.38 -0.42 -1.77
N ALA A 188 5.29 0.30 -1.59
CA ALA A 188 3.98 -0.30 -1.44
C ALA A 188 3.41 -0.81 -2.77
N GLY A 189 3.68 -2.07 -3.06
CA GLY A 189 3.14 -2.91 -4.12
C GLY A 189 3.93 -4.23 -4.17
N HIS A 190 3.58 -5.15 -5.06
CA HIS A 190 4.27 -6.45 -5.15
C HIS A 190 5.60 -6.31 -5.90
N ARG A 191 6.71 -6.70 -5.27
CA ARG A 191 8.05 -6.77 -5.87
C ARG A 191 8.38 -8.16 -6.39
N MET A 192 7.46 -9.11 -6.21
CA MET A 192 7.53 -10.47 -6.73
C MET A 192 6.22 -10.86 -7.41
N VAL A 193 6.32 -11.43 -8.61
CA VAL A 193 5.18 -11.99 -9.34
C VAL A 193 5.55 -13.34 -9.94
N THR A 194 4.54 -14.14 -10.25
CA THR A 194 4.70 -15.41 -10.95
C THR A 194 3.55 -15.62 -11.94
N ALA A 195 3.85 -16.24 -13.08
CA ALA A 195 2.85 -16.61 -14.07
C ALA A 195 3.20 -17.94 -14.73
N ALA A 196 2.18 -18.68 -15.16
CA ALA A 196 2.37 -19.84 -16.02
C ALA A 196 2.55 -19.37 -17.47
N SER A 197 3.60 -19.87 -18.10
CA SER A 197 3.68 -19.89 -19.56
C SER A 197 2.61 -20.83 -20.15
N ALA A 198 2.34 -20.76 -21.46
CA ALA A 198 1.29 -21.54 -22.09
C ALA A 198 1.51 -23.07 -22.03
N ASP A 199 2.74 -23.52 -21.75
CA ASP A 199 3.08 -24.92 -21.48
C ASP A 199 2.86 -25.36 -20.02
N GLY A 200 2.34 -24.47 -19.17
CA GLY A 200 2.02 -24.73 -17.77
C GLY A 200 3.21 -24.61 -16.81
N ARG A 201 4.41 -24.27 -17.28
CA ARG A 201 5.57 -24.03 -16.41
C ARG A 201 5.47 -22.64 -15.79
N LEU A 202 5.70 -22.56 -14.49
CA LEU A 202 5.75 -21.27 -13.79
C LEU A 202 7.09 -20.57 -14.03
N GLU A 203 7.02 -19.25 -14.20
CA GLU A 203 8.15 -18.33 -14.22
C GLU A 203 7.91 -17.25 -13.16
N ALA A 204 8.91 -17.03 -12.32
CA ALA A 204 8.90 -16.11 -11.20
C ALA A 204 9.85 -14.94 -11.46
N PHE A 205 9.43 -13.74 -11.07
CA PHE A 205 10.16 -12.50 -11.19
C PHE A 205 10.24 -11.83 -9.84
N ALA A 206 11.41 -11.28 -9.50
CA ALA A 206 11.62 -10.53 -8.28
C ALA A 206 12.50 -9.31 -8.55
N SER A 207 12.06 -8.13 -8.12
CA SER A 207 12.80 -6.88 -8.27
C SER A 207 13.72 -6.66 -7.07
N GLY A 208 15.02 -6.90 -7.26
CA GLY A 208 16.06 -6.52 -6.31
C GLY A 208 16.22 -5.00 -6.23
N GLY A 209 17.07 -4.50 -5.32
CA GLY A 209 17.35 -3.06 -5.24
C GLY A 209 18.09 -2.51 -6.48
N ASP A 210 18.76 -3.37 -7.22
CA ASP A 210 19.58 -3.03 -8.40
C ASP A 210 18.85 -3.26 -9.71
N GLN A 211 18.20 -4.42 -9.88
CA GLN A 211 17.52 -4.83 -11.11
C GLN A 211 16.52 -5.94 -10.84
N ILE A 212 15.82 -6.38 -11.90
CA ILE A 212 14.89 -7.50 -11.84
C ILE A 212 15.62 -8.80 -12.19
N TYR A 213 15.27 -9.85 -11.44
CA TYR A 213 15.74 -11.20 -11.64
C TYR A 213 14.56 -12.10 -11.97
N HIS A 214 14.82 -13.17 -12.73
CA HIS A 214 13.83 -14.18 -13.03
C HIS A 214 14.37 -15.61 -12.88
N THR A 215 13.46 -16.55 -12.69
CA THR A 215 13.70 -18.00 -12.72
C THR A 215 12.45 -18.71 -13.20
N TYR A 216 12.61 -19.90 -13.76
CA TYR A 216 11.51 -20.68 -14.31
C TYR A 216 11.63 -22.16 -13.96
N GLN A 217 10.49 -22.84 -13.91
CA GLN A 217 10.45 -24.29 -13.84
C GLN A 217 10.99 -24.91 -15.14
N THR A 218 11.87 -25.90 -15.02
CA THR A 218 12.44 -26.63 -16.16
C THR A 218 11.49 -27.68 -16.74
N SER A 219 10.49 -28.10 -15.95
CA SER A 219 9.33 -28.89 -16.34
C SER A 219 8.16 -28.51 -15.43
N VAL A 220 6.91 -28.75 -15.84
CA VAL A 220 5.73 -28.45 -15.01
C VAL A 220 5.89 -29.09 -13.62
N ASN A 221 5.78 -28.30 -12.56
CA ASN A 221 5.99 -28.70 -11.15
C ASN A 221 7.36 -29.38 -10.87
N GLY A 222 8.34 -29.14 -11.72
CA GLY A 222 9.70 -29.64 -11.61
C GLY A 222 10.64 -28.69 -10.88
N PRO A 223 11.97 -28.91 -10.99
CA PRO A 223 12.95 -28.02 -10.39
C PRO A 223 13.00 -26.68 -11.12
N TRP A 224 13.31 -25.64 -10.35
CA TRP A 224 13.56 -24.30 -10.84
C TRP A 224 14.98 -24.15 -11.37
N ALA A 225 15.12 -23.34 -12.42
CA ALA A 225 16.42 -22.90 -12.91
C ALA A 225 17.14 -22.01 -11.87
N PRO A 226 18.45 -21.78 -12.00
CA PRO A 226 19.13 -20.69 -11.29
C PRO A 226 18.50 -19.34 -11.61
N TRP A 227 18.47 -18.44 -10.63
CA TRP A 227 18.08 -17.06 -10.88
C TRP A 227 19.05 -16.38 -11.84
N ALA A 228 18.51 -15.63 -12.79
CA ALA A 228 19.25 -14.83 -13.74
C ALA A 228 18.75 -13.38 -13.69
N ALA A 229 19.66 -12.42 -13.90
CA ALA A 229 19.27 -11.04 -14.11
C ALA A 229 18.55 -10.90 -15.45
N ILE A 230 17.43 -10.18 -15.46
CA ILE A 230 16.70 -9.80 -16.67
C ILE A 230 16.77 -8.28 -16.93
N GLY A 231 17.46 -7.52 -16.07
CA GLY A 231 17.63 -6.07 -16.19
C GLY A 231 16.44 -5.28 -15.66
N GLY A 232 16.13 -4.14 -16.27
CA GLY A 232 15.00 -3.29 -15.90
C GLY A 232 15.22 -2.48 -14.61
N PRO A 233 14.21 -1.71 -14.19
CA PRO A 233 14.32 -0.83 -13.03
C PRO A 233 14.39 -1.64 -11.72
N GLY A 234 15.43 -1.38 -10.92
CA GLY A 234 15.54 -1.87 -9.55
C GLY A 234 14.50 -1.23 -8.62
N GLY A 235 14.15 -1.96 -7.56
CA GLY A 235 13.15 -1.53 -6.57
C GLY A 235 11.74 -1.39 -7.15
N ALA A 236 11.47 -2.03 -8.29
CA ALA A 236 10.22 -1.88 -8.99
C ALA A 236 9.12 -2.79 -8.44
N HIS A 237 7.88 -2.32 -8.52
CA HIS A 237 6.70 -3.16 -8.45
C HIS A 237 6.43 -3.79 -9.79
N LEU A 238 5.93 -5.01 -9.75
CA LEU A 238 5.82 -5.88 -10.90
C LEU A 238 4.37 -6.27 -11.13
N ALA A 239 3.99 -6.30 -12.40
CA ALA A 239 2.73 -6.89 -12.85
C ALA A 239 2.99 -7.74 -14.09
N ILE A 240 2.36 -8.90 -14.19
CA ILE A 240 2.56 -9.83 -15.31
C ILE A 240 1.23 -10.40 -15.78
N ALA A 241 1.04 -10.50 -17.09
CA ALA A 241 -0.11 -11.17 -17.68
C ALA A 241 0.23 -11.81 -19.03
N PRO A 242 -0.47 -12.88 -19.42
CA PRO A 242 -0.43 -13.37 -20.79
C PRO A 242 -1.20 -12.43 -21.72
N ALA A 243 -0.57 -12.00 -22.80
CA ALA A 243 -1.23 -11.26 -23.87
C ALA A 243 -2.22 -12.15 -24.65
N GLY A 244 -2.98 -11.52 -25.56
CA GLY A 244 -3.94 -12.17 -26.46
C GLY A 244 -3.43 -13.43 -27.18
N ASP A 245 -2.14 -13.45 -27.50
CA ASP A 245 -1.44 -14.51 -28.23
C ASP A 245 -0.77 -15.56 -27.32
N GLY A 246 -0.92 -15.45 -26.00
CA GLY A 246 -0.37 -16.38 -25.01
C GLY A 246 1.07 -16.11 -24.59
N ARG A 247 1.72 -15.06 -25.11
CA ARG A 247 3.05 -14.62 -24.64
C ARG A 247 2.91 -13.87 -23.32
N LEU A 248 3.81 -14.10 -22.37
CA LEU A 248 3.85 -13.32 -21.14
C LEU A 248 4.44 -11.92 -21.41
N GLU A 249 3.88 -10.92 -20.72
CA GLU A 249 4.37 -9.54 -20.72
C GLU A 249 4.49 -9.05 -19.27
N LEU A 250 5.67 -8.57 -18.91
CA LEU A 250 6.03 -8.10 -17.57
C LEU A 250 6.16 -6.58 -17.61
N PHE A 251 5.52 -5.93 -16.65
CA PHE A 251 5.53 -4.48 -16.44
C PHE A 251 6.21 -4.20 -15.10
N ALA A 252 7.03 -3.16 -15.08
CA ALA A 252 7.76 -2.73 -13.90
C ALA A 252 7.63 -1.23 -13.70
N ILE A 253 7.31 -0.79 -12.47
CA ILE A 253 7.29 0.62 -12.11
C ILE A 253 8.10 0.87 -10.85
N ASN A 254 8.89 1.93 -10.82
CA ASN A 254 9.45 2.48 -9.59
C ASN A 254 9.15 4.00 -9.54
N ASN A 255 9.77 4.72 -8.62
CA ASN A 255 9.54 6.17 -8.46
C ASN A 255 9.91 7.01 -9.69
N ASP A 256 10.78 6.49 -10.58
CA ASP A 256 11.36 7.25 -11.69
C ASP A 256 10.77 6.86 -13.04
N VAL A 257 10.55 5.57 -13.27
CA VAL A 257 10.19 5.02 -14.58
C VAL A 257 9.13 3.92 -14.50
N ALA A 258 8.37 3.79 -15.59
CA ALA A 258 7.62 2.58 -15.91
C ALA A 258 8.23 1.98 -17.19
N GLU A 259 8.58 0.71 -17.14
CA GLU A 259 9.16 -0.05 -18.25
C GLU A 259 8.43 -1.39 -18.42
N HIS A 260 8.52 -2.01 -19.60
CA HIS A 260 7.99 -3.35 -19.82
C HIS A 260 8.84 -4.14 -20.80
N LEU A 261 8.66 -5.46 -20.79
CA LEU A 261 9.19 -6.39 -21.78
C LEU A 261 8.24 -7.58 -21.96
N TYR A 262 8.38 -8.29 -23.07
CA TYR A 262 7.50 -9.40 -23.42
C TYR A 262 8.30 -10.60 -23.94
N GLN A 263 7.72 -11.79 -23.85
CA GLN A 263 8.27 -12.95 -24.53
C GLN A 263 8.23 -12.73 -26.06
N VAL A 264 9.31 -13.01 -26.79
CA VAL A 264 9.35 -12.84 -28.26
C VAL A 264 8.62 -13.97 -29.00
N ALA A 265 8.41 -15.10 -28.32
CA ALA A 265 7.59 -16.22 -28.76
C ALA A 265 6.97 -16.89 -27.53
N VAL A 266 5.83 -17.59 -27.69
CA VAL A 266 5.21 -18.32 -26.59
C VAL A 266 6.20 -19.31 -25.99
N ASN A 267 6.37 -19.28 -24.66
CA ASN A 267 7.36 -20.08 -23.92
C ASN A 267 8.83 -19.83 -24.33
N GLY A 268 9.09 -18.70 -25.00
CA GLY A 268 10.40 -18.35 -25.56
C GLY A 268 11.19 -17.37 -24.68
N GLY A 269 12.26 -16.81 -25.27
CA GLY A 269 13.04 -15.76 -24.63
C GLY A 269 12.28 -14.43 -24.52
N TRP A 270 12.90 -13.48 -23.82
CA TRP A 270 12.35 -12.15 -23.56
C TRP A 270 12.91 -11.09 -24.52
N SER A 271 12.13 -10.05 -24.79
CA SER A 271 12.60 -8.84 -25.49
C SER A 271 13.57 -8.04 -24.62
N ASN A 272 14.16 -6.99 -25.18
CA ASN A 272 14.74 -5.93 -24.36
C ASN A 272 13.63 -5.14 -23.66
N TRP A 273 13.98 -4.45 -22.58
CA TRP A 273 13.11 -3.47 -21.92
C TRP A 273 12.82 -2.29 -22.83
N GLU A 274 11.54 -1.91 -22.94
CA GLU A 274 11.13 -0.63 -23.51
C GLU A 274 11.17 0.45 -22.44
N THR A 275 12.24 1.24 -22.44
CA THR A 275 12.53 2.25 -21.40
C THR A 275 11.71 3.54 -21.54
N SER A 276 10.95 3.68 -22.63
CA SER A 276 10.09 4.84 -22.92
C SER A 276 8.60 4.57 -22.66
N PHE A 277 8.29 3.53 -21.88
CA PHE A 277 6.92 3.09 -21.67
C PHE A 277 6.11 4.08 -20.81
N GLY A 278 6.72 4.66 -19.77
CA GLY A 278 6.11 5.70 -18.94
C GLY A 278 7.05 6.32 -17.91
N GLY A 279 6.55 7.34 -17.20
CA GLY A 279 7.21 7.86 -16.00
C GLY A 279 6.94 6.99 -14.77
N GLY A 280 7.62 7.31 -13.67
CA GLY A 280 7.47 6.59 -12.42
C GLY A 280 6.14 6.78 -11.70
N GLY A 281 5.96 5.98 -10.66
CA GLY A 281 4.75 5.92 -9.86
C GLY A 281 4.92 5.10 -8.60
N TYR A 282 3.79 4.76 -8.00
CA TYR A 282 3.71 4.08 -6.73
C TYR A 282 3.45 2.59 -6.90
N ASP A 283 2.45 2.17 -7.70
CA ASP A 283 2.18 0.76 -7.97
C ASP A 283 1.68 0.53 -9.39
N ILE A 284 1.73 -0.72 -9.86
CA ILE A 284 1.31 -1.14 -11.21
C ILE A 284 0.52 -2.44 -11.16
N ALA A 285 -0.55 -2.52 -11.93
CA ALA A 285 -1.29 -3.75 -12.18
C ALA A 285 -1.65 -3.87 -13.67
N VAL A 286 -1.95 -5.09 -14.12
CA VAL A 286 -2.36 -5.35 -15.50
C VAL A 286 -3.62 -6.21 -15.53
N GLY A 287 -4.63 -5.75 -16.25
CA GLY A 287 -5.84 -6.48 -16.55
C GLY A 287 -5.87 -6.93 -18.01
N ARG A 288 -6.61 -8.00 -18.28
CA ARG A 288 -6.83 -8.50 -19.66
C ARG A 288 -8.31 -8.48 -19.99
N ASN A 289 -8.67 -7.77 -21.05
CA ASN A 289 -10.02 -7.83 -21.61
C ASN A 289 -10.27 -9.19 -22.27
N LYS A 290 -11.55 -9.59 -22.38
CA LYS A 290 -11.93 -10.84 -23.07
C LYS A 290 -11.46 -10.91 -24.54
N SER A 291 -11.26 -9.76 -25.18
CA SER A 291 -10.67 -9.66 -26.51
C SER A 291 -9.20 -10.11 -26.57
N GLY A 292 -8.54 -10.22 -25.42
CA GLY A 292 -7.12 -10.49 -25.29
C GLY A 292 -6.26 -9.24 -25.13
N ARG A 293 -6.84 -8.04 -25.19
CA ARG A 293 -6.15 -6.77 -25.01
C ARG A 293 -5.69 -6.57 -23.56
N LEU A 294 -4.42 -6.27 -23.37
CA LEU A 294 -3.90 -5.86 -22.07
C LEU A 294 -4.15 -4.38 -21.82
N GLU A 295 -4.45 -4.05 -20.56
CA GLU A 295 -4.58 -2.70 -20.05
C GLU A 295 -3.87 -2.62 -18.70
N VAL A 296 -2.87 -1.75 -18.67
CA VAL A 296 -2.00 -1.52 -17.52
C VAL A 296 -2.53 -0.30 -16.78
N VAL A 297 -2.61 -0.43 -15.47
CA VAL A 297 -2.98 0.66 -14.57
C VAL A 297 -1.81 0.93 -13.62
N ALA A 298 -1.54 2.20 -13.35
CA ALA A 298 -0.51 2.62 -12.44
C ALA A 298 -1.01 3.75 -11.54
N SER A 299 -0.58 3.79 -10.29
CA SER A 299 -0.92 4.85 -9.36
C SER A 299 0.28 5.77 -9.14
N ASN A 300 0.02 7.02 -8.79
CA ASN A 300 1.01 7.96 -8.26
C ASN A 300 0.30 8.96 -7.35
N GLY A 301 1.02 9.97 -6.86
CA GLY A 301 0.44 10.99 -5.97
C GLY A 301 -0.73 11.78 -6.58
N GLY A 302 -0.88 11.77 -7.91
CA GLY A 302 -1.95 12.45 -8.65
C GLY A 302 -3.18 11.58 -8.96
N GLY A 303 -3.21 10.31 -8.54
CA GLY A 303 -4.32 9.38 -8.79
C GLY A 303 -3.89 8.15 -9.58
N VAL A 304 -4.86 7.53 -10.25
CA VAL A 304 -4.69 6.32 -11.05
C VAL A 304 -4.68 6.67 -12.55
N TRP A 305 -3.75 6.07 -13.26
CA TRP A 305 -3.49 6.24 -14.69
C TRP A 305 -3.62 4.90 -15.39
N HIS A 306 -3.94 4.91 -16.68
CA HIS A 306 -4.01 3.70 -17.48
C HIS A 306 -3.39 3.88 -18.86
N LYS A 307 -2.99 2.75 -19.43
CA LYS A 307 -2.43 2.59 -20.77
C LYS A 307 -2.86 1.23 -21.32
N TYR A 308 -3.28 1.16 -22.58
CA TYR A 308 -3.79 -0.08 -23.17
C TYR A 308 -3.13 -0.42 -24.49
N GLN A 309 -3.06 -1.70 -24.82
CA GLN A 309 -2.59 -2.15 -26.13
C GLN A 309 -3.51 -1.58 -27.22
N SER A 310 -2.93 -0.99 -28.26
CA SER A 310 -3.68 -0.34 -29.33
C SER A 310 -4.50 -1.36 -30.12
N PRO A 311 -5.83 -1.19 -30.22
CA PRO A 311 -6.66 -2.04 -31.06
C PRO A 311 -6.42 -1.80 -32.56
N GLU A 312 -5.91 -0.62 -32.91
CA GLU A 312 -5.71 -0.18 -34.30
C GLU A 312 -4.34 -0.58 -34.85
N THR A 313 -3.34 -0.71 -33.96
CA THR A 313 -1.96 -1.03 -34.36
C THR A 313 -1.40 -2.12 -33.42
N PRO A 314 -1.52 -3.41 -33.79
CA PRO A 314 -1.01 -4.51 -32.99
C PRO A 314 0.47 -4.32 -32.64
N GLY A 315 0.82 -4.51 -31.37
CA GLY A 315 2.17 -4.33 -30.85
C GLY A 315 2.51 -2.90 -30.39
N TYR A 316 1.58 -1.95 -30.49
CA TYR A 316 1.73 -0.61 -29.94
C TYR A 316 0.80 -0.40 -28.73
N TRP A 317 1.12 0.60 -27.92
CA TRP A 317 0.31 1.01 -26.77
C TRP A 317 -0.24 2.43 -26.95
N SER A 318 -1.35 2.75 -26.29
CA SER A 318 -1.85 4.12 -26.15
C SER A 318 -0.85 5.02 -25.42
N GLY A 319 -1.11 6.33 -25.36
CA GLY A 319 -0.50 7.18 -24.33
C GLY A 319 -1.01 6.80 -22.94
N TRP A 320 -0.28 7.20 -21.89
CA TRP A 320 -0.81 7.20 -20.53
C TRP A 320 -1.87 8.29 -20.41
N SER A 321 -3.02 7.94 -19.86
CA SER A 321 -4.10 8.86 -19.56
C SER A 321 -4.52 8.69 -18.11
N PRO A 322 -4.95 9.76 -17.42
CA PRO A 322 -5.53 9.61 -16.09
C PRO A 322 -6.87 8.88 -16.21
N MET A 323 -7.19 8.02 -15.24
CA MET A 323 -8.50 7.35 -15.15
C MET A 323 -9.55 8.30 -14.56
N THR A 324 -9.67 9.49 -15.15
CA THR A 324 -10.54 10.56 -14.67
C THR A 324 -11.99 10.28 -15.08
N ASP A 325 -12.88 10.20 -14.09
CA ASP A 325 -14.32 10.11 -14.33
C ASP A 325 -14.93 11.49 -14.70
N PRO A 326 -16.19 11.55 -15.16
CA PRO A 326 -16.86 12.80 -15.51
C PRO A 326 -16.97 13.84 -14.37
N THR A 327 -16.75 13.44 -13.13
CA THR A 327 -16.73 14.35 -11.97
C THR A 327 -15.35 14.96 -11.70
N GLY A 328 -14.32 14.49 -12.42
CA GLY A 328 -12.93 14.91 -12.24
C GLY A 328 -12.15 14.04 -11.26
N ASN A 329 -12.73 12.97 -10.71
CA ASN A 329 -12.02 12.05 -9.82
C ASN A 329 -11.17 11.09 -10.65
N SER A 330 -9.87 10.99 -10.35
CA SER A 330 -8.94 10.05 -11.00
C SER A 330 -8.59 8.85 -10.12
N GLY A 331 -9.42 8.59 -9.11
CA GLY A 331 -9.18 7.56 -8.11
C GLY A 331 -8.14 7.97 -7.06
N PRO A 332 -7.94 7.12 -6.05
CA PRO A 332 -7.07 7.43 -4.93
C PRO A 332 -5.60 7.37 -5.35
N GLY A 333 -4.85 8.44 -5.07
CA GLY A 333 -3.41 8.50 -5.29
C GLY A 333 -2.63 7.56 -4.37
N ASN A 334 -1.41 7.23 -4.77
CA ASN A 334 -0.49 6.33 -4.04
C ASN A 334 -1.17 5.04 -3.57
N SER A 335 -1.95 4.44 -4.45
CA SER A 335 -2.72 3.25 -4.16
C SER A 335 -1.99 1.99 -4.57
N ARG A 336 -2.12 0.94 -3.78
CA ARG A 336 -1.85 -0.42 -4.23
C ARG A 336 -3.00 -0.86 -5.13
N LEU A 337 -2.66 -1.53 -6.23
CA LEU A 337 -3.59 -1.78 -7.33
C LEU A 337 -3.77 -3.27 -7.58
N VAL A 338 -5.02 -3.67 -7.85
CA VAL A 338 -5.32 -4.94 -8.51
C VAL A 338 -6.24 -4.66 -9.70
N ALA A 339 -5.86 -5.15 -10.87
CA ALA A 339 -6.70 -5.15 -12.06
C ALA A 339 -7.05 -6.60 -12.41
N THR A 340 -8.34 -6.91 -12.55
CA THR A 340 -8.82 -8.27 -12.81
C THR A 340 -9.91 -8.30 -13.88
N THR A 341 -10.10 -9.47 -14.48
CA THR A 341 -11.15 -9.69 -15.47
C THR A 341 -12.41 -10.22 -14.80
N SER A 342 -13.48 -9.43 -14.86
CA SER A 342 -14.80 -9.78 -14.33
C SER A 342 -15.43 -11.00 -15.01
N GLY A 343 -16.51 -11.49 -14.41
CA GLY A 343 -17.39 -12.55 -14.94
C GLY A 343 -17.71 -12.40 -16.44
N ASP A 344 -18.06 -11.18 -16.84
CA ASP A 344 -18.51 -10.80 -18.18
C ASP A 344 -17.37 -10.43 -19.14
N GLY A 345 -16.11 -10.40 -18.67
CA GLY A 345 -14.94 -10.20 -19.51
C GLY A 345 -14.47 -8.75 -19.64
N ARG A 346 -14.95 -7.86 -18.77
CA ARG A 346 -14.50 -6.49 -18.60
C ARG A 346 -13.36 -6.42 -17.57
N ILE A 347 -12.59 -5.36 -17.58
CA ILE A 347 -11.59 -5.12 -16.52
C ILE A 347 -12.25 -4.35 -15.37
N GLU A 348 -11.95 -4.78 -14.14
CA GLU A 348 -12.23 -4.08 -12.89
C GLU A 348 -10.92 -3.76 -12.18
N VAL A 349 -10.84 -2.56 -11.61
CA VAL A 349 -9.65 -2.02 -10.95
C VAL A 349 -10.02 -1.63 -9.53
N PHE A 350 -9.23 -2.15 -8.60
CA PHE A 350 -9.33 -1.90 -7.16
C PHE A 350 -8.11 -1.12 -6.72
N ALA A 351 -8.32 -0.03 -5.99
CA ALA A 351 -7.27 0.87 -5.55
C ALA A 351 -7.43 1.16 -4.05
N ILE A 352 -6.43 0.77 -3.25
CA ILE A 352 -6.40 1.00 -1.81
C ILE A 352 -5.16 1.82 -1.43
N ASN A 353 -5.34 2.80 -0.56
CA ASN A 353 -4.27 3.42 0.18
C ASN A 353 -4.62 3.39 1.68
N ASP A 354 -3.83 4.07 2.52
CA ASP A 354 -4.01 4.02 3.97
C ASP A 354 -5.35 4.61 4.44
N GLY A 355 -5.98 5.48 3.63
CA GLY A 355 -7.22 6.19 3.99
C GLY A 355 -8.48 5.68 3.30
N VAL A 356 -8.38 5.20 2.05
CA VAL A 356 -9.55 4.86 1.22
C VAL A 356 -9.32 3.62 0.37
N PHE A 357 -10.42 2.91 0.10
CA PHE A 357 -10.51 1.90 -0.94
C PHE A 357 -11.59 2.36 -1.93
N GLU A 358 -11.20 2.62 -3.19
CA GLU A 358 -12.12 2.84 -4.30
C GLU A 358 -12.03 1.74 -5.37
N HIS A 359 -13.09 1.63 -6.17
CA HIS A 359 -13.21 0.67 -7.26
C HIS A 359 -13.75 1.36 -8.53
N VAL A 360 -13.27 0.92 -9.70
CA VAL A 360 -13.75 1.37 -11.00
C VAL A 360 -13.76 0.18 -11.98
N TYR A 361 -14.71 0.18 -12.92
CA TYR A 361 -14.87 -0.92 -13.87
C TYR A 361 -15.14 -0.42 -15.28
N GLN A 362 -14.72 -1.17 -16.30
CA GLN A 362 -15.10 -0.83 -17.67
C GLN A 362 -16.59 -1.05 -17.86
N THR A 363 -17.31 -0.14 -18.52
CA THR A 363 -18.77 -0.24 -18.77
C THR A 363 -19.13 -1.20 -19.91
N ALA A 364 -18.17 -1.54 -20.76
CA ALA A 364 -18.24 -2.58 -21.78
C ALA A 364 -16.85 -3.17 -21.97
N THR A 365 -16.73 -4.39 -22.49
CA THR A 365 -15.43 -4.96 -22.87
C THR A 365 -14.74 -3.99 -23.81
N ASP A 366 -13.47 -3.71 -23.55
CA ASP A 366 -12.66 -2.77 -24.32
C ASP A 366 -13.17 -1.31 -24.35
N GLY A 367 -14.17 -0.96 -23.53
CA GLY A 367 -14.88 0.31 -23.53
C GLY A 367 -14.36 1.34 -22.52
N GLY A 368 -15.18 2.36 -22.27
CA GLY A 368 -14.90 3.38 -21.25
C GLY A 368 -15.16 2.90 -19.83
N TRP A 369 -14.79 3.71 -18.84
CA TRP A 369 -14.84 3.37 -17.42
C TRP A 369 -16.12 3.91 -16.74
N SER A 370 -16.51 3.28 -15.64
CA SER A 370 -17.48 3.80 -14.69
C SER A 370 -16.91 5.02 -13.96
N ASN A 371 -17.73 5.64 -13.11
CA ASN A 371 -17.19 6.54 -12.09
C ASN A 371 -16.44 5.72 -11.02
N TRP A 372 -15.54 6.38 -10.32
CA TRP A 372 -14.92 5.80 -9.13
C TRP A 372 -15.94 5.71 -8.00
N GLU A 373 -16.05 4.53 -7.39
CA GLU A 373 -16.93 4.31 -6.24
C GLU A 373 -16.20 4.71 -4.94
N ALA A 374 -16.33 5.99 -4.56
CA ALA A 374 -15.62 6.58 -3.41
C ALA A 374 -15.94 5.95 -2.04
N ASN A 375 -17.08 5.25 -1.90
CA ASN A 375 -17.50 4.60 -0.66
C ASN A 375 -17.34 3.07 -0.71
N PHE A 376 -16.45 2.55 -1.55
CA PHE A 376 -16.27 1.11 -1.70
C PHE A 376 -15.70 0.48 -0.42
N GLY A 377 -14.77 1.14 0.27
CA GLY A 377 -14.26 0.73 1.58
C GLY A 377 -13.36 1.78 2.24
N GLY A 378 -12.99 1.51 3.51
CA GLY A 378 -11.92 2.25 4.18
C GLY A 378 -10.54 1.83 3.68
N GLY A 379 -9.51 2.59 4.06
CA GLY A 379 -8.13 2.29 3.70
C GLY A 379 -7.57 1.00 4.31
N GLY A 380 -6.39 0.62 3.84
CA GLY A 380 -5.73 -0.61 4.23
C GLY A 380 -4.33 -0.77 3.65
N TYR A 381 -3.76 -1.94 3.89
CA TYR A 381 -2.37 -2.26 3.59
C TYR A 381 -2.17 -3.01 2.29
N ASP A 382 -3.03 -3.96 1.90
CA ASP A 382 -2.87 -4.65 0.61
C ASP A 382 -4.19 -5.22 0.09
N ILE A 383 -4.24 -5.58 -1.19
CA ILE A 383 -5.43 -6.16 -1.85
C ILE A 383 -5.05 -7.43 -2.59
N ALA A 384 -5.90 -8.45 -2.53
CA ALA A 384 -5.93 -9.52 -3.51
C ALA A 384 -7.36 -9.75 -4.00
N VAL A 385 -7.52 -10.24 -5.22
CA VAL A 385 -8.85 -10.56 -5.78
C VAL A 385 -8.85 -11.97 -6.34
N GLY A 386 -9.80 -12.77 -5.89
CA GLY A 386 -10.09 -14.09 -6.45
C GLY A 386 -11.41 -14.09 -7.21
N ARG A 387 -11.60 -15.07 -8.10
CA ARG A 387 -12.84 -15.21 -8.87
C ARG A 387 -13.44 -16.58 -8.70
N ASN A 388 -14.57 -16.70 -8.01
CA ASN A 388 -15.28 -17.97 -7.89
C ASN A 388 -15.68 -18.53 -9.26
N LYS A 389 -15.94 -19.83 -9.32
CA LYS A 389 -16.38 -20.53 -10.53
C LYS A 389 -17.66 -19.94 -11.15
N SER A 390 -18.52 -19.36 -10.33
CA SER A 390 -19.73 -18.62 -10.73
C SER A 390 -19.43 -17.38 -11.60
N GLY A 391 -18.21 -16.85 -11.55
CA GLY A 391 -17.85 -15.54 -12.08
C GLY A 391 -17.83 -14.43 -11.04
N ARG A 392 -18.24 -14.74 -9.80
CA ARG A 392 -18.22 -13.81 -8.67
C ARG A 392 -16.80 -13.43 -8.29
N LEU A 393 -16.50 -12.14 -8.28
CA LEU A 393 -15.27 -11.60 -7.72
C LEU A 393 -15.39 -11.50 -6.20
N GLU A 394 -14.30 -11.84 -5.53
CA GLU A 394 -14.13 -11.74 -4.09
C GLU A 394 -12.83 -10.95 -3.85
N VAL A 395 -13.00 -9.75 -3.31
CA VAL A 395 -11.91 -8.83 -2.97
C VAL A 395 -11.55 -9.07 -1.51
N VAL A 396 -10.26 -9.23 -1.25
CA VAL A 396 -9.69 -9.41 0.07
C VAL A 396 -8.73 -8.28 0.33
N ALA A 397 -8.82 -7.65 1.50
CA ALA A 397 -7.98 -6.53 1.90
C ALA A 397 -7.39 -6.77 3.28
N SER A 398 -6.14 -6.37 3.48
CA SER A 398 -5.50 -6.39 4.80
C SER A 398 -5.46 -4.99 5.39
N ASN A 399 -5.49 -4.88 6.72
CA ASN A 399 -5.19 -3.65 7.46
C ASN A 399 -4.56 -4.01 8.81
N GLY A 400 -4.34 -3.02 9.67
CA GLY A 400 -3.74 -3.26 10.99
C GLY A 400 -4.54 -4.20 11.90
N GLY A 401 -5.86 -4.30 11.69
CA GLY A 401 -6.76 -5.13 12.49
C GLY A 401 -6.90 -6.59 12.00
N GLY A 402 -6.51 -6.89 10.76
CA GLY A 402 -6.63 -8.24 10.20
C GLY A 402 -6.97 -8.21 8.72
N ILE A 403 -7.63 -9.27 8.27
CA ILE A 403 -8.02 -9.48 6.88
C ILE A 403 -9.55 -9.37 6.75
N TRP A 404 -9.98 -8.65 5.73
CA TRP A 404 -11.37 -8.36 5.42
C TRP A 404 -11.68 -8.81 3.99
N HIS A 405 -12.93 -9.16 3.72
CA HIS A 405 -13.36 -9.51 2.38
C HIS A 405 -14.73 -8.93 2.04
N LYS A 406 -14.97 -8.81 0.73
CA LYS A 406 -16.23 -8.42 0.13
C LYS A 406 -16.36 -9.10 -1.23
N TYR A 407 -17.57 -9.32 -1.71
CA TYR A 407 -17.84 -10.00 -2.96
C TYR A 407 -18.96 -9.35 -3.75
N ASN A 408 -18.91 -9.45 -5.08
CA ASN A 408 -20.04 -9.00 -5.91
C ASN A 408 -21.16 -10.05 -5.92
N SER A 409 -22.36 -9.68 -6.33
CA SER A 409 -23.50 -10.59 -6.45
C SER A 409 -23.63 -11.13 -7.89
N ASP A 410 -24.68 -11.92 -8.16
CA ASP A 410 -25.04 -12.31 -9.53
C ASP A 410 -25.25 -11.08 -10.45
N ASP A 411 -25.63 -9.95 -9.86
CA ASP A 411 -25.47 -8.65 -10.50
C ASP A 411 -24.07 -8.10 -10.18
N PRO A 412 -23.17 -8.02 -11.19
CA PRO A 412 -21.80 -7.56 -10.99
C PRO A 412 -21.71 -6.07 -10.58
N SER A 413 -22.80 -5.31 -10.67
CA SER A 413 -22.87 -3.93 -10.17
C SER A 413 -23.21 -3.82 -8.67
N HIS A 414 -23.49 -4.95 -8.01
CA HIS A 414 -23.83 -4.98 -6.58
C HIS A 414 -22.79 -5.76 -5.79
N TRP A 415 -22.30 -5.14 -4.71
CA TRP A 415 -21.35 -5.74 -3.77
C TRP A 415 -21.95 -5.96 -2.39
N SER A 416 -21.45 -6.97 -1.67
CA SER A 416 -21.77 -7.19 -0.26
C SER A 416 -21.19 -6.08 0.65
N GLY A 417 -21.48 -6.13 1.94
CA GLY A 417 -20.75 -5.34 2.94
C GLY A 417 -19.37 -5.94 3.22
N TRP A 418 -18.42 -5.12 3.70
CA TRP A 418 -17.14 -5.63 4.18
C TRP A 418 -17.39 -6.53 5.39
N SER A 419 -16.82 -7.72 5.36
CA SER A 419 -16.86 -8.69 6.46
C SER A 419 -15.44 -9.03 6.87
N GLU A 420 -15.19 -9.09 8.16
CA GLU A 420 -13.91 -9.55 8.69
C GLU A 420 -13.78 -11.06 8.44
N MET A 421 -12.61 -11.52 8.00
CA MET A 421 -12.32 -12.94 7.78
C MET A 421 -11.97 -13.65 9.10
N THR A 422 -12.87 -13.53 10.07
CA THR A 422 -12.70 -14.08 11.42
C THR A 422 -13.09 -15.55 11.45
N ASP A 423 -12.18 -16.39 11.95
CA ASP A 423 -12.45 -17.80 12.17
C ASP A 423 -13.30 -18.05 13.44
N ALA A 424 -13.70 -19.31 13.68
CA ALA A 424 -14.51 -19.66 14.85
C ALA A 424 -13.82 -19.37 16.20
N GLY A 425 -12.50 -19.18 16.20
CA GLY A 425 -11.70 -18.82 17.37
C GLY A 425 -11.55 -17.31 17.59
N GLY A 426 -12.10 -16.47 16.71
CA GLY A 426 -11.96 -15.01 16.78
C GLY A 426 -10.68 -14.48 16.13
N HIS A 427 -9.95 -15.29 15.36
CA HIS A 427 -8.73 -14.88 14.68
C HIS A 427 -9.02 -14.45 13.23
N SER A 428 -8.57 -13.26 12.85
CA SER A 428 -8.89 -12.61 11.57
C SER A 428 -7.74 -12.58 10.57
N GLY A 429 -6.81 -13.52 10.70
CA GLY A 429 -5.60 -13.55 9.88
C GLY A 429 -4.54 -12.55 10.34
N PRO A 430 -3.41 -12.45 9.64
CA PRO A 430 -2.33 -11.54 10.02
C PRO A 430 -2.61 -10.12 9.51
N GLY A 431 -2.63 -9.14 10.42
CA GLY A 431 -2.73 -7.73 10.04
C GLY A 431 -1.51 -7.23 9.26
N ASN A 432 -1.71 -6.17 8.47
CA ASN A 432 -0.71 -5.54 7.60
C ASN A 432 0.06 -6.55 6.73
N ALA A 433 -0.66 -7.54 6.20
CA ALA A 433 -0.08 -8.60 5.39
C ALA A 433 -0.14 -8.25 3.90
N ARG A 434 0.91 -8.65 3.17
CA ARG A 434 0.82 -8.80 1.72
C ARG A 434 -0.10 -9.96 1.38
N LEU A 435 -0.91 -9.78 0.35
CA LEU A 435 -1.96 -10.72 -0.02
C LEU A 435 -1.73 -11.28 -1.41
N ALA A 436 -1.98 -12.57 -1.57
CA ALA A 436 -2.15 -13.18 -2.88
C ALA A 436 -3.34 -14.11 -2.85
N ALA A 437 -4.13 -14.12 -3.93
CA ALA A 437 -5.29 -14.98 -4.07
C ALA A 437 -5.25 -15.74 -5.39
N ALA A 438 -5.66 -17.01 -5.36
CA ALA A 438 -5.77 -17.82 -6.55
C ALA A 438 -6.97 -18.75 -6.47
N ASN A 439 -7.37 -19.24 -7.63
CA ASN A 439 -8.37 -20.27 -7.75
C ASN A 439 -7.73 -21.65 -7.70
N ALA A 440 -8.17 -22.47 -6.75
CA ALA A 440 -7.84 -23.88 -6.76
C ALA A 440 -8.56 -24.62 -7.92
N PRO A 441 -8.16 -25.85 -8.26
CA PRO A 441 -8.74 -26.60 -9.39
C PRO A 441 -10.25 -26.84 -9.30
N ASP A 442 -10.79 -26.88 -8.08
CA ASP A 442 -12.23 -27.06 -7.81
C ASP A 442 -13.04 -25.76 -7.92
N GLY A 443 -12.37 -24.62 -8.18
CA GLY A 443 -12.97 -23.30 -8.37
C GLY A 443 -13.14 -22.48 -7.09
N ARG A 444 -12.69 -22.99 -5.93
CA ARG A 444 -12.67 -22.23 -4.68
C ARG A 444 -11.51 -21.23 -4.67
N ILE A 445 -11.68 -20.14 -3.94
CA ILE A 445 -10.62 -19.14 -3.73
C ILE A 445 -9.78 -19.57 -2.54
N GLU A 446 -8.45 -19.49 -2.70
CA GLU A 446 -7.46 -19.60 -1.64
C GLU A 446 -6.72 -18.28 -1.51
N VAL A 447 -6.47 -17.87 -0.26
CA VAL A 447 -5.83 -16.60 0.10
C VAL A 447 -4.59 -16.90 0.94
N PHE A 448 -3.50 -16.26 0.58
CA PHE A 448 -2.21 -16.33 1.26
C PHE A 448 -1.87 -14.95 1.79
N ALA A 449 -1.53 -14.89 3.06
CA ALA A 449 -1.22 -13.64 3.74
C ALA A 449 0.14 -13.74 4.42
N ILE A 450 1.07 -12.84 4.09
CA ILE A 450 2.41 -12.79 4.69
C ILE A 450 2.69 -11.42 5.28
N ASN A 451 3.21 -11.37 6.50
CA ASN A 451 3.79 -10.16 7.07
C ASN A 451 5.18 -10.47 7.63
N GLY A 452 5.82 -9.50 8.29
CA GLY A 452 7.17 -9.68 8.81
C GLY A 452 7.35 -10.79 9.86
N SER A 453 6.26 -11.38 10.38
CA SER A 453 6.31 -12.42 11.43
C SER A 453 5.78 -13.78 10.99
N VAL A 454 4.73 -13.82 10.16
CA VAL A 454 4.03 -15.07 9.81
C VAL A 454 3.62 -15.10 8.34
N ALA A 455 3.46 -16.32 7.82
CA ALA A 455 2.68 -16.60 6.62
C ALA A 455 1.49 -17.48 7.04
N GLN A 456 0.28 -17.10 6.62
CA GLN A 456 -0.96 -17.82 6.91
C GLN A 456 -1.76 -18.05 5.62
N HIS A 457 -2.60 -19.07 5.63
CA HIS A 457 -3.41 -19.49 4.50
C HIS A 457 -4.86 -19.73 4.94
N VAL A 458 -5.81 -19.35 4.10
CA VAL A 458 -7.24 -19.60 4.29
C VAL A 458 -7.88 -19.90 2.94
N TYR A 459 -8.91 -20.74 2.93
CA TYR A 459 -9.58 -21.13 1.70
C TYR A 459 -11.08 -21.21 1.87
N GLN A 460 -11.82 -21.02 0.79
CA GLN A 460 -13.26 -21.27 0.81
C GLN A 460 -13.56 -22.77 0.92
N THR A 461 -14.44 -23.17 1.83
CA THR A 461 -14.84 -24.57 2.04
C THR A 461 -15.71 -25.14 0.92
N ALA A 462 -16.30 -24.28 0.11
CA ALA A 462 -16.95 -24.57 -1.16
C ALA A 462 -16.89 -23.32 -2.05
N SER A 463 -16.96 -23.47 -3.38
CA SER A 463 -17.12 -22.32 -4.29
C SER A 463 -18.31 -21.48 -3.83
N ASP A 464 -18.12 -20.16 -3.80
CA ASP A 464 -19.13 -19.19 -3.38
C ASP A 464 -19.58 -19.30 -1.90
N GLY A 465 -18.94 -20.18 -1.12
CA GLY A 465 -19.29 -20.50 0.27
C GLY A 465 -18.48 -19.76 1.32
N GLY A 466 -18.52 -20.26 2.56
CA GLY A 466 -17.77 -19.72 3.68
C GLY A 466 -16.30 -20.15 3.70
N TRP A 467 -15.51 -19.49 4.55
CA TRP A 467 -14.07 -19.72 4.69
C TRP A 467 -13.74 -20.80 5.72
N SER A 468 -12.58 -21.44 5.53
CA SER A 468 -11.95 -22.29 6.54
C SER A 468 -11.48 -21.45 7.73
N ASN A 469 -11.03 -22.10 8.80
CA ASN A 469 -10.18 -21.42 9.77
C ASN A 469 -8.84 -21.05 9.10
N TRP A 470 -8.15 -20.06 9.65
CA TRP A 470 -6.79 -19.73 9.22
C TRP A 470 -5.81 -20.83 9.62
N GLU A 471 -5.03 -21.29 8.64
CA GLU A 471 -3.87 -22.14 8.87
C GLU A 471 -2.72 -21.26 9.38
N THR A 472 -2.49 -21.28 10.71
CA THR A 472 -1.54 -20.38 11.39
C THR A 472 -0.10 -20.89 11.39
N ASP A 473 0.12 -22.17 11.07
CA ASP A 473 1.41 -22.84 10.94
C ASP A 473 1.85 -23.00 9.48
N PHE A 474 1.29 -22.20 8.56
CA PHE A 474 1.58 -22.29 7.13
C PHE A 474 3.04 -21.93 6.81
N GLY A 475 3.60 -20.90 7.46
CA GLY A 475 5.00 -20.50 7.32
C GLY A 475 5.44 -19.37 8.26
N GLY A 476 6.74 -19.05 8.21
CA GLY A 476 7.30 -17.89 8.90
C GLY A 476 7.07 -16.57 8.15
N GLY A 477 7.53 -15.47 8.72
CA GLY A 477 7.40 -14.14 8.13
C GLY A 477 8.21 -13.92 6.86
N GLY A 478 7.83 -12.88 6.14
CA GLY A 478 8.44 -12.46 4.90
C GLY A 478 8.01 -11.06 4.47
N THR A 479 8.39 -10.70 3.26
CA THR A 479 8.26 -9.34 2.70
C THR A 479 7.23 -9.28 1.57
N ASP A 480 7.04 -10.37 0.82
CA ASP A 480 6.08 -10.44 -0.28
C ASP A 480 5.55 -11.87 -0.50
N VAL A 481 4.38 -11.98 -1.11
CA VAL A 481 3.73 -13.25 -1.47
C VAL A 481 3.16 -13.17 -2.89
N ALA A 482 3.34 -14.23 -3.66
CA ALA A 482 2.71 -14.40 -4.96
C ALA A 482 2.19 -15.83 -5.07
N VAL A 483 1.16 -16.07 -5.87
CA VAL A 483 0.66 -17.42 -6.14
C VAL A 483 0.48 -17.61 -7.63
N GLY A 484 0.97 -18.73 -8.13
CA GLY A 484 0.75 -19.19 -9.50
C GLY A 484 0.08 -20.55 -9.49
N ALA A 485 -0.55 -20.91 -10.60
CA ALA A 485 -1.15 -22.22 -10.80
C ALA A 485 -0.58 -22.84 -12.08
N ASP A 486 -0.35 -24.15 -12.07
CA ASP A 486 -0.08 -24.88 -13.31
C ASP A 486 -1.36 -25.03 -14.15
N GLN A 487 -1.24 -25.65 -15.33
CA GLN A 487 -2.37 -25.91 -16.24
C GLN A 487 -3.49 -26.77 -15.64
N ASN A 488 -3.25 -27.48 -14.53
CA ASN A 488 -4.22 -28.29 -13.82
C ASN A 488 -4.82 -27.55 -12.61
N GLY A 489 -4.42 -26.29 -12.38
CA GLY A 489 -4.83 -25.48 -11.23
C GLY A 489 -4.05 -25.76 -9.95
N THR A 490 -3.00 -26.59 -10.00
CA THR A 490 -2.20 -26.89 -8.79
C THR A 490 -1.43 -25.65 -8.38
N LEU A 491 -1.68 -25.18 -7.15
CA LEU A 491 -1.12 -23.92 -6.67
C LEU A 491 0.35 -24.07 -6.22
N VAL A 492 1.15 -23.07 -6.55
CA VAL A 492 2.49 -22.85 -6.02
C VAL A 492 2.53 -21.43 -5.46
N VAL A 493 2.72 -21.35 -4.15
CA VAL A 493 2.85 -20.08 -3.43
C VAL A 493 4.33 -19.77 -3.32
N LEU A 494 4.69 -18.54 -3.67
CA LEU A 494 6.01 -17.98 -3.47
C LEU A 494 5.95 -17.00 -2.30
N GLY A 495 6.90 -17.11 -1.38
CA GLY A 495 7.11 -16.17 -0.29
C GLY A 495 8.54 -15.66 -0.33
N SER A 496 8.75 -14.38 -0.13
CA SER A 496 10.09 -13.77 -0.11
C SER A 496 10.45 -13.24 1.27
N ASN A 497 11.75 -13.14 1.53
CA ASN A 497 12.33 -12.43 2.66
C ASN A 497 13.76 -11.99 2.30
N PRO A 498 14.48 -11.27 3.18
CA PRO A 498 15.86 -10.86 2.89
C PRO A 498 16.86 -12.00 2.61
N GLY A 499 16.51 -13.24 2.95
CA GLY A 499 17.28 -14.45 2.67
C GLY A 499 17.00 -15.09 1.30
N GLY A 500 15.97 -14.64 0.57
CA GLY A 500 15.65 -15.08 -0.78
C GLY A 500 14.17 -15.39 -1.00
N VAL A 501 13.90 -16.11 -2.09
CA VAL A 501 12.54 -16.53 -2.48
C VAL A 501 12.35 -18.03 -2.22
N TYR A 502 11.22 -18.36 -1.60
CA TYR A 502 10.82 -19.70 -1.19
C TYR A 502 9.50 -20.06 -1.84
N GLN A 503 9.27 -21.36 -2.05
CA GLN A 503 8.03 -21.91 -2.56
C GLN A 503 7.41 -22.91 -1.59
N LYS A 504 6.08 -23.00 -1.66
CA LYS A 504 5.26 -24.06 -1.09
C LYS A 504 4.25 -24.49 -2.15
N SER A 505 4.21 -25.76 -2.47
CA SER A 505 3.33 -26.32 -3.52
C SER A 505 2.21 -27.16 -2.92
N GLN A 506 1.02 -27.02 -3.48
CA GLN A 506 -0.15 -27.83 -3.16
C GLN A 506 0.08 -29.28 -3.61
N THR A 507 -0.21 -30.26 -2.75
CA THR A 507 -0.01 -31.68 -3.08
C THR A 507 -1.30 -32.32 -3.61
N PRO A 508 -1.27 -33.02 -4.75
CA PRO A 508 -2.44 -33.77 -5.22
C PRO A 508 -2.81 -34.93 -4.28
N GLY A 509 -4.02 -34.93 -3.71
CA GLY A 509 -4.68 -36.11 -3.14
C GLY A 509 -4.10 -36.73 -1.86
N GLY A 510 -3.40 -35.99 -0.99
CA GLY A 510 -2.77 -36.51 0.24
C GLY A 510 -3.18 -35.80 1.55
N SER A 511 -2.91 -36.44 2.69
CA SER A 511 -3.33 -36.02 4.06
C SER A 511 -2.55 -34.83 4.66
N ALA A 512 -1.70 -34.18 3.88
CA ALA A 512 -1.09 -32.89 4.20
C ALA A 512 -1.18 -32.05 2.91
N PRO A 513 -2.08 -31.05 2.81
CA PRO A 513 -2.46 -30.44 1.52
C PRO A 513 -1.35 -29.63 0.85
N TRP A 514 -0.23 -29.40 1.55
CA TRP A 514 0.89 -28.59 1.10
C TRP A 514 2.24 -29.23 1.46
N SER A 515 3.22 -29.00 0.60
CA SER A 515 4.63 -29.30 0.88
C SER A 515 5.23 -28.39 1.97
N GLY A 516 6.44 -28.70 2.44
CA GLY A 516 7.24 -27.76 3.24
C GLY A 516 7.79 -26.62 2.38
N TRP A 517 8.11 -25.48 3.01
CA TRP A 517 8.80 -24.39 2.32
C TRP A 517 10.18 -24.82 1.86
N SER A 518 10.53 -24.48 0.62
CA SER A 518 11.84 -24.77 0.02
C SER A 518 12.30 -23.59 -0.84
N LEU A 519 13.61 -23.43 -1.02
CA LEU A 519 14.14 -22.35 -1.86
C LEU A 519 13.72 -22.52 -3.32
N VAL A 520 13.34 -21.42 -3.96
CA VAL A 520 13.14 -21.34 -5.41
C VAL A 520 14.51 -21.15 -6.04
N GLY A 521 15.08 -22.21 -6.60
CA GLY A 521 16.40 -22.17 -7.23
C GLY A 521 17.55 -21.73 -6.30
N PRO A 522 18.81 -21.81 -6.75
CA PRO A 522 19.94 -21.24 -6.02
C PRO A 522 20.00 -19.71 -6.16
N ASN A 523 20.36 -19.01 -5.07
CA ASN A 523 20.67 -17.58 -5.01
C ASN A 523 19.53 -16.62 -5.45
N GLY A 524 18.29 -16.87 -5.03
CA GLY A 524 17.20 -15.92 -5.27
C GLY A 524 17.47 -14.56 -4.62
N PRO A 525 17.02 -13.44 -5.24
CA PRO A 525 17.21 -12.12 -4.65
C PRO A 525 16.43 -12.04 -3.33
N GLY A 526 17.07 -11.49 -2.31
CA GLY A 526 16.38 -11.07 -1.10
C GLY A 526 15.69 -9.74 -1.39
N ILE A 527 14.37 -9.67 -1.17
CA ILE A 527 13.56 -8.48 -1.43
C ILE A 527 12.74 -8.06 -0.24
#